data_AF-A0A6N9P732-F1
#
_entry.id   AF-A0A6N9P732-F1
#
_cell.length_a   1.000
_cell.length_b   1.000
_cell.length_c   1.000
_cell.angle_alpha   90.00
_cell.angle_beta   90.00
_cell.angle_gamma   90.00
#
_symmetry.space_group_name_H-M   'P 1'
#
loop_
_entity.id
_entity.type
_entity.pdbx_description
1 polymer ?
#
loop_
_entity_poly.entity_id
_entity_poly.type
_entity_poly.pdbx_seq_one_letter_code
_entity_poly.pdbx_strand_id
1 'polypeptide(L)'
;MNAALVSSVKMDYCTPQEVFDQLDAEFHFTLDAAATDKSAKCQNYYTPETDGLKSPWNLAGGGAVFCNPPYGRQIGKWVQKAYEESKSGTTIVLLIPARTDTTYFHDYIYGRAEVRFIRGRIVFVDEAGEPCKDVKGRAMPAPFPSMVVIYNGKGGTNMTFGEAYAIFQNIDSPDYSDEEKGLAVLKIVNMETHNSIRKDDMLKVIRWLLELSFELPEEKP
;
A
#
# COMPACT_ATOMS: atom_id res chain seq x y z
N MET A 1 16.94 -26.23 -25.62
CA MET A 1 16.72 -24.92 -24.98
C MET A 1 15.48 -24.29 -25.61
N ASN A 2 14.43 -24.04 -24.82
CA ASN A 2 13.16 -23.50 -25.34
C ASN A 2 13.32 -22.01 -25.64
N ALA A 3 13.09 -21.62 -26.90
CA ALA A 3 13.13 -20.24 -27.40
C ALA A 3 12.05 -19.31 -26.79
N ALA A 4 11.23 -19.81 -25.86
CA ALA A 4 10.18 -19.06 -25.17
C ALA A 4 10.70 -18.12 -24.06
N LEU A 5 12.02 -18.09 -23.80
CA LEU A 5 12.63 -17.22 -22.79
C LEU A 5 13.16 -15.88 -23.36
N VAL A 6 13.02 -15.60 -24.65
CA VAL A 6 13.66 -14.43 -25.30
C VAL A 6 12.79 -13.71 -26.33
N SER A 7 11.46 -13.72 -26.21
CA SER A 7 10.63 -12.83 -27.02
C SER A 7 10.25 -11.59 -26.21
N SER A 8 10.91 -10.47 -26.49
CA SER A 8 10.54 -9.12 -26.06
C SER A 8 9.27 -8.63 -26.76
N VAL A 9 8.24 -9.45 -26.83
CA VAL A 9 6.92 -8.98 -27.24
C VAL A 9 6.49 -8.04 -26.12
N LYS A 10 6.40 -6.76 -26.46
CA LYS A 10 5.95 -5.70 -25.57
C LYS A 10 4.55 -6.11 -25.11
N MET A 11 4.46 -6.66 -23.91
CA MET A 11 3.16 -6.91 -23.29
C MET A 11 2.76 -5.60 -22.65
N ASP A 12 1.78 -4.95 -23.24
CA ASP A 12 1.10 -3.83 -22.63
C ASP A 12 0.22 -4.43 -21.53
N TYR A 13 0.80 -4.60 -20.33
CA TYR A 13 0.15 -5.22 -19.18
C TYR A 13 -0.87 -4.25 -18.55
N CYS A 14 -1.92 -3.88 -19.29
CA CYS A 14 -2.96 -3.00 -18.80
C CYS A 14 -3.81 -3.72 -17.74
N THR A 15 -4.24 -2.98 -16.72
CA THR A 15 -4.99 -3.53 -15.58
C THR A 15 -6.39 -3.96 -16.02
N PRO A 16 -6.81 -5.22 -15.77
CA PRO A 16 -8.19 -5.65 -15.99
C PRO A 16 -9.15 -4.76 -15.20
N GLN A 17 -10.30 -4.41 -15.79
CA GLN A 17 -11.23 -3.46 -15.18
C GLN A 17 -11.69 -3.90 -13.78
N GLU A 18 -12.02 -5.18 -13.60
CA GLU A 18 -12.45 -5.73 -12.31
C GLU A 18 -11.38 -5.58 -11.21
N VAL A 19 -10.09 -5.73 -11.54
CA VAL A 19 -9.00 -5.56 -10.58
C VAL A 19 -8.87 -4.09 -10.18
N PHE A 20 -9.02 -3.18 -11.14
CA PHE A 20 -9.02 -1.75 -10.86
C PHE A 20 -10.23 -1.35 -10.01
N ASP A 21 -11.44 -1.75 -10.41
CA ASP A 21 -12.69 -1.38 -9.72
C ASP A 21 -12.71 -1.82 -8.26
N GLN A 22 -12.16 -3.00 -7.94
CA GLN A 22 -12.05 -3.47 -6.55
C GLN A 22 -11.14 -2.56 -5.70
N LEU A 23 -10.03 -2.08 -6.27
CA LEU A 23 -9.13 -1.15 -5.58
C LEU A 23 -9.75 0.25 -5.53
N ASP A 24 -10.38 0.70 -6.61
CA ASP A 24 -10.98 2.02 -6.68
C ASP A 24 -12.19 2.19 -5.75
N ALA A 25 -12.94 1.11 -5.53
CA ALA A 25 -14.01 1.08 -4.53
C ALA A 25 -13.51 1.35 -3.10
N GLU A 26 -12.24 1.03 -2.81
CA GLU A 26 -11.61 1.25 -1.51
C GLU A 26 -10.87 2.58 -1.43
N PHE A 27 -10.10 2.92 -2.47
CA PHE A 27 -9.14 4.03 -2.43
C PHE A 27 -9.61 5.29 -3.15
N HIS A 28 -10.61 5.19 -4.03
CA HIS A 28 -11.17 6.30 -4.81
C HIS A 28 -10.10 7.11 -5.55
N PHE A 29 -9.50 6.50 -6.57
CA PHE A 29 -8.34 7.05 -7.27
C PHE A 29 -8.70 8.30 -8.07
N THR A 30 -7.86 9.32 -7.96
CA THR A 30 -7.99 10.57 -8.72
C THR A 30 -6.94 10.70 -9.82
N LEU A 31 -5.88 9.89 -9.77
CA LEU A 31 -4.77 9.86 -10.72
C LEU A 31 -4.36 8.43 -11.08
N ASP A 32 -4.14 8.17 -12.36
CA ASP A 32 -3.42 7.00 -12.87
C ASP A 32 -2.01 7.43 -13.32
N ALA A 33 -1.02 7.15 -12.50
CA ALA A 33 0.32 7.71 -12.66
C ALA A 33 1.13 7.10 -13.81
N ALA A 34 0.67 5.99 -14.40
CA ALA A 34 1.41 5.29 -15.44
C ALA A 34 0.44 4.62 -16.44
N ALA A 35 -0.01 5.38 -17.43
CA ALA A 35 -1.00 4.94 -18.39
C ALA A 35 -0.65 5.35 -19.83
N THR A 36 -1.53 5.02 -20.76
CA THR A 36 -1.67 5.62 -22.09
C THR A 36 -3.09 6.18 -22.20
N ASP A 37 -3.37 7.01 -23.22
CA ASP A 37 -4.72 7.55 -23.44
C ASP A 37 -5.82 6.47 -23.55
N LYS A 38 -5.45 5.24 -23.94
CA LYS A 38 -6.37 4.12 -24.08
C LYS A 38 -6.46 3.24 -22.83
N SER A 39 -5.41 3.21 -22.02
CA SER A 39 -5.33 2.32 -20.86
C SER A 39 -5.62 2.99 -19.53
N ALA A 40 -5.69 4.33 -19.51
CA ALA A 40 -5.95 5.12 -18.33
C ALA A 40 -7.21 4.67 -17.59
N LYS A 41 -7.09 4.56 -16.27
CA LYS A 41 -8.21 4.18 -15.39
C LYS A 41 -8.82 5.35 -14.63
N CYS A 42 -8.15 6.50 -14.64
CA CYS A 42 -8.60 7.72 -13.99
C CYS A 42 -8.75 8.86 -15.01
N GLN A 43 -9.54 9.89 -14.69
CA GLN A 43 -9.66 11.08 -15.53
C GLN A 43 -8.34 11.85 -15.65
N ASN A 44 -7.57 11.94 -14.56
CA ASN A 44 -6.21 12.44 -14.61
C ASN A 44 -5.26 11.26 -14.76
N TYR A 45 -4.31 11.36 -15.69
CA TYR A 45 -3.31 10.32 -15.91
C TYR A 45 -2.04 10.88 -16.53
N TYR A 46 -0.94 10.14 -16.41
CA TYR A 46 0.31 10.44 -17.10
C TYR A 46 0.60 9.40 -18.18
N THR A 47 0.92 9.90 -19.38
CA THR A 47 1.41 9.13 -20.53
C THR A 47 2.94 9.06 -20.54
N PRO A 48 3.55 8.19 -21.39
CA PRO A 48 5.00 8.18 -21.59
C PRO A 48 5.58 9.56 -21.97
N GLU A 49 4.80 10.39 -22.67
CA GLU A 49 5.19 11.74 -23.11
C GLU A 49 5.17 12.74 -21.94
N THR A 50 4.18 12.65 -21.05
CA THR A 50 4.09 13.51 -19.86
C THR A 50 4.95 13.05 -18.68
N ASP A 51 5.47 11.82 -18.74
CA ASP A 51 6.44 11.21 -17.83
C ASP A 51 6.04 11.29 -16.35
N GLY A 52 5.20 10.35 -15.92
CA GLY A 52 4.74 10.23 -14.54
C GLY A 52 5.85 10.08 -13.49
N LEU A 53 7.12 9.76 -13.85
CA LEU A 53 8.24 9.79 -12.89
C LEU A 53 8.71 11.22 -12.58
N LYS A 54 8.47 12.18 -13.48
CA LYS A 54 8.85 13.59 -13.34
C LYS A 54 7.68 14.50 -12.96
N SER A 55 6.45 14.01 -13.07
CA SER A 55 5.25 14.76 -12.71
C SER A 55 4.91 14.65 -11.21
N PRO A 56 4.21 15.64 -10.63
CA PRO A 56 3.73 15.57 -9.25
C PRO A 56 2.59 14.54 -9.10
N TRP A 57 2.55 13.78 -8.00
CA TRP A 57 1.45 12.82 -7.77
C TRP A 57 0.37 13.36 -6.83
N ASN A 58 0.71 14.39 -6.05
CA ASN A 58 -0.25 15.15 -5.26
C ASN A 58 -0.93 16.22 -6.14
N LEU A 59 -2.07 15.86 -6.74
CA LEU A 59 -2.84 16.78 -7.58
C LEU A 59 -3.63 17.79 -6.73
N ALA A 60 -3.91 18.96 -7.31
CA ALA A 60 -4.82 19.93 -6.70
C ALA A 60 -6.22 19.28 -6.53
N GLY A 61 -6.72 19.26 -5.30
CA GLY A 61 -7.94 18.54 -4.91
C GLY A 61 -7.67 17.23 -4.16
N GLY A 62 -6.43 16.75 -4.12
CA GLY A 62 -6.03 15.54 -3.39
C GLY A 62 -6.56 14.24 -4.02
N GLY A 63 -6.58 13.19 -3.22
CA GLY A 63 -7.05 11.85 -3.60
C GLY A 63 -5.94 10.81 -3.74
N ALA A 64 -6.34 9.56 -3.92
CA ALA A 64 -5.40 8.44 -4.03
C ALA A 64 -4.86 8.30 -5.45
N VAL A 65 -3.65 7.76 -5.57
CA VAL A 65 -2.96 7.53 -6.83
C VAL A 65 -2.88 6.05 -7.09
N PHE A 66 -3.36 5.63 -8.27
CA PHE A 66 -3.13 4.30 -8.80
C PHE A 66 -1.88 4.31 -9.68
N CYS A 67 -1.08 3.24 -9.63
CA CYS A 67 0.06 3.09 -10.51
C CYS A 67 0.29 1.61 -10.87
N ASN A 68 0.06 1.28 -12.14
CA ASN A 68 0.53 0.03 -12.76
C ASN A 68 1.66 0.38 -13.75
N PRO A 69 2.92 0.50 -13.28
CA PRO A 69 4.00 1.03 -14.10
C PRO A 69 4.41 0.07 -15.22
N PRO A 70 5.13 0.52 -16.26
CA PRO A 70 5.72 -0.37 -17.25
C PRO A 70 6.65 -1.40 -16.60
N TYR A 71 6.39 -2.69 -16.85
CA TYR A 71 7.18 -3.75 -16.23
C TYR A 71 8.55 -3.89 -16.89
N GLY A 72 9.61 -3.83 -16.09
CA GLY A 72 10.97 -3.93 -16.58
C GLY A 72 11.99 -3.30 -15.63
N ARG A 73 13.09 -2.81 -16.19
CA ARG A 73 14.24 -2.31 -15.43
C ARG A 73 13.95 -1.08 -14.57
N GLN A 74 12.86 -0.36 -14.84
CA GLN A 74 12.54 0.90 -14.17
C GLN A 74 11.54 0.76 -13.01
N ILE A 75 11.00 -0.45 -12.73
CA ILE A 75 10.05 -0.65 -11.61
C ILE A 75 10.57 -0.04 -10.31
N GLY A 76 11.86 -0.23 -10.00
CA GLY A 76 12.45 0.33 -8.79
C GLY A 76 12.35 1.85 -8.68
N LYS A 77 12.37 2.59 -9.80
CA LYS A 77 12.20 4.05 -9.82
C LYS A 77 10.76 4.46 -9.50
N TRP A 78 9.78 3.70 -10.00
CA TRP A 78 8.37 3.94 -9.71
C TRP A 78 8.05 3.67 -8.24
N VAL A 79 8.58 2.57 -7.69
CA VAL A 79 8.43 2.25 -6.26
C VAL A 79 9.10 3.30 -5.38
N GLN A 80 10.32 3.72 -5.72
CA GLN A 80 11.01 4.80 -5.02
C GLN A 80 10.19 6.09 -5.04
N LYS A 81 9.68 6.49 -6.21
CA LYS A 81 8.85 7.70 -6.33
C LYS A 81 7.58 7.59 -5.50
N ALA A 82 6.86 6.47 -5.59
CA ALA A 82 5.66 6.23 -4.80
C ALA A 82 5.93 6.37 -3.29
N TYR A 83 7.02 5.78 -2.80
CA TYR A 83 7.44 5.94 -1.42
C TYR A 83 7.71 7.40 -1.05
N GLU A 84 8.47 8.14 -1.87
CA GLU A 84 8.78 9.56 -1.58
C GLU A 84 7.55 10.46 -1.64
N GLU A 85 6.69 10.30 -2.66
CA GLU A 85 5.42 11.04 -2.78
C GLU A 85 4.48 10.73 -1.60
N SER A 86 4.46 9.49 -1.10
CA SER A 86 3.60 9.11 0.04
C SER A 86 3.93 9.85 1.33
N LYS A 87 5.19 10.26 1.52
CA LYS A 87 5.62 11.02 2.71
C LYS A 87 4.93 12.38 2.81
N SER A 88 4.43 12.90 1.69
CA SER A 88 3.66 14.14 1.65
C SER A 88 2.20 13.98 2.06
N GLY A 89 1.73 12.77 2.35
CA GLY A 89 0.34 12.51 2.72
C GLY A 89 -0.53 11.96 1.59
N THR A 90 0.04 11.68 0.42
CA THR A 90 -0.69 11.09 -0.70
C THR A 90 -0.84 9.57 -0.53
N THR A 91 -2.05 9.04 -0.59
CA THR A 91 -2.27 7.58 -0.62
C THR A 91 -1.93 7.06 -2.02
N ILE A 92 -1.09 6.03 -2.09
CA ILE A 92 -0.55 5.52 -3.34
C ILE A 92 -0.64 4.00 -3.37
N VAL A 93 -1.22 3.47 -4.45
CA VAL A 93 -1.44 2.04 -4.65
C VAL A 93 -0.75 1.59 -5.93
N LEU A 94 0.23 0.70 -5.78
CA LEU A 94 0.98 0.11 -6.89
C LEU A 94 0.49 -1.31 -7.16
N LEU A 95 0.31 -1.66 -8.44
CA LEU A 95 0.19 -3.05 -8.90
C LEU A 95 1.48 -3.48 -9.59
N ILE A 96 2.28 -4.32 -8.94
CA ILE A 96 3.61 -4.72 -9.44
C ILE A 96 3.90 -6.22 -9.24
N PRO A 97 4.89 -6.79 -9.95
CA PRO A 97 5.34 -8.15 -9.70
C PRO A 97 5.84 -8.34 -8.26
N ALA A 98 5.45 -9.43 -7.61
CA ALA A 98 5.91 -9.76 -6.26
C ALA A 98 7.34 -10.32 -6.28
N ARG A 99 8.33 -9.41 -6.29
CA ARG A 99 9.77 -9.72 -6.29
C ARG A 99 10.42 -9.28 -4.99
N THR A 100 10.23 -10.11 -3.96
CA THR A 100 10.66 -9.82 -2.58
C THR A 100 12.18 -9.83 -2.39
N ASP A 101 12.93 -10.30 -3.37
CA ASP A 101 14.40 -10.39 -3.40
C ASP A 101 15.08 -9.11 -3.92
N THR A 102 14.31 -8.14 -4.42
CA THR A 102 14.86 -6.95 -5.08
C THR A 102 15.23 -5.85 -4.10
N THR A 103 16.24 -5.05 -4.45
CA THR A 103 16.66 -3.87 -3.67
C THR A 103 15.50 -2.91 -3.39
N TYR A 104 14.68 -2.58 -4.40
CA TYR A 104 13.56 -1.66 -4.19
C TYR A 104 12.51 -2.21 -3.22
N PHE A 105 12.35 -3.54 -3.13
CA PHE A 105 11.44 -4.15 -2.18
C PHE A 105 11.93 -3.91 -0.75
N HIS A 106 13.21 -4.19 -0.47
CA HIS A 106 13.78 -3.99 0.85
C HIS A 106 13.91 -2.51 1.25
N ASP A 107 14.25 -1.64 0.30
CA ASP A 107 14.52 -0.23 0.57
C ASP A 107 13.25 0.61 0.70
N TYR A 108 12.19 0.26 -0.03
CA TYR A 108 11.01 1.12 -0.17
C TYR A 108 9.68 0.46 0.15
N ILE A 109 9.59 -0.87 0.25
CA ILE A 109 8.32 -1.59 0.50
C ILE A 109 8.33 -2.25 1.88
N TYR A 110 9.32 -3.11 2.15
CA TYR A 110 9.39 -3.92 3.36
C TYR A 110 9.44 -3.03 4.61
N GLY A 111 8.49 -3.23 5.51
CA GLY A 111 8.34 -2.42 6.74
C GLY A 111 7.87 -0.98 6.51
N ARG A 112 7.51 -0.58 5.28
CA ARG A 112 7.16 0.80 4.91
C ARG A 112 5.80 0.92 4.21
N ALA A 113 5.31 -0.17 3.64
CA ALA A 113 4.04 -0.25 2.95
C ALA A 113 3.22 -1.45 3.44
N GLU A 114 1.91 -1.35 3.32
CA GLU A 114 1.05 -2.52 3.35
C GLU A 114 1.19 -3.29 2.03
N VAL A 115 1.27 -4.62 2.12
CA VAL A 115 1.40 -5.49 0.94
C VAL A 115 0.26 -6.49 0.95
N ARG A 116 -0.53 -6.51 -0.13
CA ARG A 116 -1.58 -7.51 -0.36
C ARG A 116 -1.19 -8.42 -1.50
N PHE A 117 -1.08 -9.71 -1.22
CA PHE A 117 -0.81 -10.71 -2.26
C PHE A 117 -2.09 -11.13 -2.95
N ILE A 118 -2.03 -11.22 -4.28
CA ILE A 118 -3.16 -11.69 -5.09
C ILE A 118 -3.07 -13.21 -5.22
N ARG A 119 -4.14 -13.92 -4.84
CA ARG A 119 -4.23 -15.37 -5.00
C ARG A 119 -4.37 -15.72 -6.48
N GLY A 120 -3.32 -16.29 -7.08
CA GLY A 120 -3.31 -16.72 -8.48
C GLY A 120 -2.43 -15.84 -9.36
N ARG A 121 -2.74 -15.80 -10.65
CA ARG A 121 -2.03 -15.00 -11.66
C ARG A 121 -3.05 -14.14 -12.38
N ILE A 122 -2.81 -12.83 -12.42
CA ILE A 122 -3.66 -11.90 -13.16
C ILE A 122 -3.51 -12.21 -14.66
N VAL A 123 -4.63 -12.26 -15.36
CA VAL A 123 -4.65 -12.17 -16.82
C VAL A 123 -4.79 -10.70 -17.16
N PHE A 124 -3.69 -10.04 -17.53
CA PHE A 124 -3.72 -8.63 -17.95
C PHE A 124 -4.45 -8.47 -19.29
N VAL A 125 -4.86 -7.25 -19.58
CA VAL A 125 -5.51 -6.89 -20.85
C VAL A 125 -4.61 -6.01 -21.70
N ASP A 126 -4.88 -5.91 -22.98
CA ASP A 126 -4.25 -4.93 -23.88
C ASP A 126 -4.96 -3.56 -23.83
N GLU A 127 -4.53 -2.61 -24.66
CA GLU A 127 -5.14 -1.28 -24.77
C GLU A 127 -6.60 -1.30 -25.27
N ALA A 128 -7.07 -2.39 -25.87
CA ALA A 128 -8.46 -2.57 -26.27
C ALA A 128 -9.31 -3.19 -25.15
N GLY A 129 -8.70 -3.54 -24.01
CA GLY A 129 -9.36 -4.23 -22.91
C GLY A 129 -9.50 -5.74 -23.13
N GLU A 130 -8.88 -6.28 -24.18
CA GLU A 130 -8.92 -7.71 -24.47
C GLU A 130 -7.86 -8.47 -23.66
N PRO A 131 -8.18 -9.66 -23.11
CA PRO A 131 -7.20 -10.46 -22.38
C PRO A 131 -5.94 -10.73 -23.23
N CYS A 132 -4.76 -10.56 -22.64
CA CYS A 132 -3.51 -11.00 -23.25
C CYS A 132 -3.60 -12.49 -23.55
N LYS A 133 -3.26 -12.89 -24.79
CA LYS A 133 -3.41 -14.26 -25.28
C LYS A 133 -2.07 -14.93 -25.55
N ASP A 134 -2.01 -16.24 -25.32
CA ASP A 134 -0.86 -17.08 -25.69
C ASP A 134 -0.79 -17.30 -27.21
N VAL A 135 0.25 -18.00 -27.68
CA VAL A 135 0.42 -18.34 -29.11
C VAL A 135 -0.73 -19.18 -29.71
N LYS A 136 -1.63 -19.71 -28.87
CA LYS A 136 -2.81 -20.48 -29.26
C LYS A 136 -4.11 -19.68 -29.09
N GLY A 137 -4.03 -18.38 -28.81
CA GLY A 137 -5.19 -17.50 -28.66
C GLY A 137 -5.93 -17.61 -27.33
N ARG A 138 -5.36 -18.28 -26.32
CA ARG A 138 -6.00 -18.47 -25.00
C ARG A 138 -5.54 -17.39 -24.04
N ALA A 139 -6.43 -16.92 -23.17
CA ALA A 139 -6.08 -16.01 -22.08
C ALA A 139 -4.84 -16.51 -21.32
N MET A 140 -3.85 -15.63 -21.17
CA MET A 140 -2.54 -15.95 -20.65
C MET A 140 -2.33 -15.27 -19.31
N PRO A 141 -2.32 -16.03 -18.21
CA PRO A 141 -1.98 -15.48 -16.91
C PRO A 141 -0.53 -15.00 -16.91
N ALA A 142 -0.25 -13.95 -16.14
CA ALA A 142 1.08 -13.39 -16.02
C ALA A 142 2.11 -14.46 -15.61
N PRO A 143 3.32 -14.45 -16.19
CA PRO A 143 4.37 -15.43 -15.85
C PRO A 143 5.00 -15.18 -14.46
N PHE A 144 4.53 -14.18 -13.72
CA PHE A 144 5.03 -13.78 -12.40
C PHE A 144 3.86 -13.55 -11.42
N PRO A 145 4.09 -13.70 -10.10
CA PRO A 145 3.13 -13.29 -9.08
C PRO A 145 2.95 -11.77 -9.09
N SER A 146 1.76 -11.30 -8.73
CA SER A 146 1.47 -9.87 -8.53
C SER A 146 1.21 -9.59 -7.05
N MET A 147 1.55 -8.38 -6.63
CA MET A 147 1.19 -7.82 -5.33
C MET A 147 0.67 -6.40 -5.51
N VAL A 148 -0.22 -6.02 -4.60
CA VAL A 148 -0.63 -4.63 -4.40
C VAL A 148 0.20 -4.06 -3.27
N VAL A 149 0.85 -2.93 -3.50
CA VAL A 149 1.64 -2.21 -2.49
C VAL A 149 0.93 -0.89 -2.20
N ILE A 150 0.61 -0.66 -0.93
CA ILE A 150 -0.19 0.47 -0.49
C ILE A 150 0.66 1.32 0.46
N TYR A 151 0.90 2.57 0.06
CA TYR A 151 1.40 3.60 0.94
C TYR A 151 0.23 4.47 1.39
N ASN A 152 -0.12 4.38 2.66
CA ASN A 152 -1.14 5.26 3.25
C ASN A 152 -0.48 6.60 3.58
N GLY A 153 -0.57 7.56 2.68
CA GLY A 153 -0.02 8.88 2.93
C GLY A 153 -0.77 9.54 4.08
N LYS A 154 -0.09 9.80 5.20
CA LYS A 154 -0.48 10.53 6.44
C LYS A 154 -1.90 10.39 7.02
N GLY A 155 -2.80 9.60 6.43
CA GLY A 155 -4.16 9.31 6.90
C GLY A 155 -4.37 7.84 7.31
N GLY A 156 -3.32 7.02 7.24
CA GLY A 156 -3.36 5.65 7.75
C GLY A 156 -2.13 5.35 8.59
N THR A 157 -2.25 5.50 9.91
CA THR A 157 -1.61 4.62 10.93
C THR A 157 -0.14 4.21 10.73
N ASN A 158 0.68 5.04 10.08
CA ASN A 158 2.12 4.77 9.87
C ASN A 158 2.98 5.40 10.96
N MET A 159 2.44 5.45 12.17
CA MET A 159 3.26 5.51 13.37
C MET A 159 3.97 4.15 13.50
N THR A 160 5.30 4.16 13.40
CA THR A 160 6.12 2.97 13.63
C THR A 160 5.92 2.48 15.06
N PHE A 161 6.29 1.23 15.35
CA PHE A 161 6.21 0.75 16.73
C PHE A 161 7.11 1.58 17.67
N GLY A 162 8.31 1.95 17.23
CA GLY A 162 9.22 2.77 18.03
C GLY A 162 8.63 4.14 18.35
N GLU A 163 7.98 4.79 17.38
CA GLU A 163 7.30 6.08 17.57
C GLU A 163 6.06 5.93 18.46
N ALA A 164 5.22 4.91 18.22
CA ALA A 164 4.04 4.65 19.04
C ALA A 164 4.42 4.35 20.48
N TYR A 165 5.50 3.58 20.69
CA TYR A 165 6.01 3.27 22.01
C TYR A 165 6.57 4.50 22.72
N ALA A 166 7.33 5.34 22.02
CA ALA A 166 7.87 6.58 22.58
C ALA A 166 6.76 7.56 23.00
N ILE A 167 5.71 7.71 22.18
CA ILE A 167 4.53 8.52 22.49
C ILE A 167 3.74 7.90 23.65
N PHE A 168 3.54 6.58 23.65
CA PHE A 168 2.84 5.88 24.71
C PHE A 168 3.55 5.99 26.07
N GLN A 169 4.88 5.91 26.10
CA GLN A 169 5.66 6.12 27.34
C GLN A 169 5.59 7.56 27.87
N ASN A 170 5.28 8.52 27.00
CA ASN A 170 5.21 9.95 27.32
C ASN A 170 3.83 10.52 26.97
N ILE A 171 2.77 9.76 27.22
CA ILE A 171 1.41 10.10 26.76
C ILE A 171 0.89 11.42 27.34
N ASP A 172 1.39 11.82 28.50
CA ASP A 172 1.06 13.09 29.17
C ASP A 172 1.86 14.28 28.64
N SER A 173 2.86 14.05 27.78
CA SER A 173 3.68 15.13 27.22
C SER A 173 2.81 16.08 26.38
N PRO A 174 2.97 17.41 26.56
CA PRO A 174 2.33 18.40 25.70
C PRO A 174 2.94 18.45 24.29
N ASP A 175 4.07 17.77 24.06
CA ASP A 175 4.78 17.75 22.77
C ASP A 175 4.05 16.91 21.71
N TYR A 176 3.05 16.13 22.10
CA TYR A 176 2.25 15.29 21.21
C TYR A 176 0.79 15.76 21.20
N SER A 177 0.19 15.77 20.02
CA SER A 177 -1.24 16.05 19.83
C SER A 177 -2.11 14.89 20.29
N ASP A 178 -3.39 15.17 20.59
CA ASP A 178 -4.37 14.13 20.97
C ASP A 178 -4.57 13.07 19.86
N GLU A 179 -4.40 13.47 18.59
CA GLU A 179 -4.45 12.57 17.45
C GLU A 179 -3.25 11.61 17.43
N GLU A 180 -2.03 12.11 17.65
CA GLU A 180 -0.83 11.29 17.76
C GLU A 180 -0.92 10.33 18.96
N LYS A 181 -1.41 10.82 20.10
CA LYS A 181 -1.67 10.01 21.29
C LYS A 181 -2.69 8.91 21.01
N GLY A 182 -3.80 9.25 20.37
CA GLY A 182 -4.84 8.29 19.96
C GLY A 182 -4.31 7.21 19.01
N LEU A 183 -3.49 7.60 18.04
CA LEU A 183 -2.84 6.68 17.10
C LEU A 183 -1.82 5.76 17.80
N ALA A 184 -1.02 6.29 18.72
CA ALA A 184 -0.07 5.52 19.52
C ALA A 184 -0.79 4.47 20.37
N VAL A 185 -1.84 4.88 21.09
CA VAL A 185 -2.67 3.99 21.90
C VAL A 185 -3.30 2.90 21.03
N LEU A 186 -3.91 3.26 19.91
CA LEU A 186 -4.52 2.29 18.99
C LEU A 186 -3.49 1.30 18.44
N LYS A 187 -2.26 1.75 18.14
CA LYS A 187 -1.17 0.90 17.64
C LYS A 187 -0.69 -0.09 18.70
N ILE A 188 -0.43 0.39 19.93
CA ILE A 188 0.06 -0.42 21.06
C ILE A 188 -1.01 -1.42 21.51
N VAL A 189 -2.27 -0.97 21.68
CA VAL A 189 -3.39 -1.85 22.09
C VAL A 189 -3.69 -2.91 21.03
N ASN A 190 -3.43 -2.63 19.75
CA ASN A 190 -3.66 -3.59 18.69
C ASN A 190 -2.57 -4.67 18.54
N MET A 191 -1.49 -4.61 19.30
CA MET A 191 -0.45 -5.63 19.28
C MET A 191 -0.97 -6.97 19.80
N GLU A 192 -0.61 -8.06 19.12
CA GLU A 192 -0.77 -9.40 19.67
C GLU A 192 0.25 -9.59 20.80
N THR A 193 -0.18 -9.41 22.05
CA THR A 193 0.61 -9.87 23.19
C THR A 193 0.55 -11.39 23.25
N HIS A 194 1.67 -12.06 23.51
CA HIS A 194 1.79 -13.53 23.60
C HIS A 194 0.88 -14.23 24.64
N ASN A 195 -0.01 -13.49 25.32
CA ASN A 195 -0.73 -13.96 26.49
C ASN A 195 -2.25 -14.11 26.26
N SER A 196 -2.74 -14.54 25.09
CA SER A 196 -4.12 -15.05 24.87
C SER A 196 -5.32 -14.18 25.33
N ILE A 197 -5.11 -12.99 25.88
CA ILE A 197 -6.15 -12.09 26.39
C ILE A 197 -6.68 -11.27 25.22
N ARG A 198 -8.00 -11.27 25.05
CA ARG A 198 -8.68 -10.55 23.97
C ARG A 198 -8.80 -9.06 24.32
N LYS A 199 -8.68 -8.21 23.31
CA LYS A 199 -8.66 -6.73 23.43
C LYS A 199 -9.93 -6.17 24.09
N ASP A 200 -11.08 -6.80 23.83
CA ASP A 200 -12.36 -6.45 24.46
C ASP A 200 -12.32 -6.60 25.98
N ASP A 201 -11.51 -7.52 26.49
CA ASP A 201 -11.38 -7.76 27.92
C ASP A 201 -10.48 -6.73 28.58
N MET A 202 -9.41 -6.26 27.91
CA MET A 202 -8.60 -5.15 28.41
C MET A 202 -9.39 -3.83 28.46
N LEU A 203 -10.21 -3.54 27.45
CA LEU A 203 -11.04 -2.33 27.43
C LEU A 203 -12.13 -2.36 28.51
N LYS A 204 -12.70 -3.54 28.81
CA LYS A 204 -13.62 -3.70 29.96
C LYS A 204 -12.92 -3.40 31.27
N VAL A 205 -11.68 -3.88 31.46
CA VAL A 205 -10.88 -3.59 32.66
C VAL A 205 -10.56 -2.11 32.75
N ILE A 206 -10.12 -1.45 31.65
CA ILE A 206 -9.83 -0.01 31.67
C ILE A 206 -11.08 0.82 31.99
N ARG A 207 -12.24 0.51 31.39
CA ARG A 207 -13.50 1.20 31.75
C ARG A 207 -13.86 0.98 33.21
N TRP A 208 -13.76 -0.25 33.69
CA TRP A 208 -13.97 -0.59 35.10
C TRP A 208 -13.01 0.17 36.04
N LEU A 209 -11.73 0.31 35.67
CA LEU A 209 -10.72 1.06 36.42
C LEU A 209 -11.00 2.58 36.41
N LEU A 210 -11.42 3.16 35.28
CA LEU A 210 -11.70 4.59 35.14
C LEU A 210 -13.00 5.01 35.84
N GLU A 211 -13.93 4.07 36.04
CA GLU A 211 -15.18 4.28 36.78
C GLU A 211 -15.04 4.00 38.29
N LEU A 212 -13.89 3.48 38.74
CA LEU A 212 -13.61 3.20 40.15
C LEU A 212 -12.49 4.09 40.68
N SER A 213 -12.69 4.64 41.88
CA SER A 213 -11.59 5.10 42.74
C SER A 213 -11.19 3.95 43.67
N PHE A 214 -10.01 3.36 43.50
CA PHE A 214 -9.48 2.39 44.46
C PHE A 214 -8.02 2.70 44.80
N GLU A 215 -7.62 2.34 46.01
CA GLU A 215 -6.22 2.43 46.46
C GLU A 215 -5.46 1.18 46.00
N LEU A 216 -4.26 1.39 45.45
CA LEU A 216 -3.37 0.29 45.10
C LEU A 216 -2.94 -0.44 46.38
N PRO A 217 -2.94 -1.79 46.41
CA PRO A 217 -2.38 -2.53 47.53
C PRO A 217 -0.89 -2.17 47.66
N GLU A 218 -0.45 -1.79 48.85
CA GLU A 218 0.97 -1.54 49.11
C GLU A 218 1.79 -2.77 48.71
N GLU A 219 2.83 -2.53 47.90
CA GLU A 219 3.80 -3.56 47.55
C GLU A 219 4.38 -4.12 48.85
N LYS A 220 4.20 -5.44 49.06
CA LYS A 220 4.84 -6.10 50.18
C LYS A 220 6.37 -6.09 49.97
N PRO A 221 7.14 -5.76 51.00
CA PRO A 221 8.61 -5.64 50.92
C PRO A 221 9.30 -6.94 50.55
#